data_AF-A0A443QE40-F1
#
_entry.id   AF-A0A443QE40-F1
#
_cell.length_a   1.000
_cell.length_b   1.000
_cell.length_c   1.000
_cell.angle_alpha   90.00
_cell.angle_beta   90.00
_cell.angle_gamma   90.00
#
_symmetry.space_group_name_H-M   'P 1'
#
loop_
_entity.id
_entity.type
_entity.pdbx_description
1 polymer ?
#
loop_
_entity_poly.entity_id
_entity_poly.type
_entity_poly.pdbx_seq_one_letter_code
_entity_poly.pdbx_strand_id
1 'polypeptide(L)'
;INQVPIKVVEETKFLGIILDNRLKFTKHIKYISNKVSHKIYCLQKLRPFISKESAITVYKILILPHFDYCPITFTFTHETNLNLLQNFRTEFLKILLDKIHISQVK
;
A
#
# COMPACT_ATOMS: atom_id res chain seq x y z
N ILE A 1 15.70 -28.38 -19.21
CA ILE A 1 15.45 -26.93 -19.45
C ILE A 1 15.74 -26.69 -20.93
N ASN A 2 14.72 -26.30 -21.71
CA ASN A 2 14.59 -26.63 -23.14
C ASN A 2 15.43 -25.80 -24.14
N GLN A 3 16.64 -25.35 -23.82
CA GLN A 3 17.52 -24.55 -24.71
C GLN A 3 16.88 -23.27 -25.31
N VAL A 4 15.72 -22.85 -24.80
CA VAL A 4 15.07 -21.59 -25.20
C VAL A 4 15.76 -20.44 -24.48
N PRO A 5 16.31 -19.44 -25.20
CA PRO A 5 16.90 -18.27 -24.57
C PRO A 5 15.85 -17.49 -23.77
N ILE A 6 16.15 -17.22 -22.51
CA ILE A 6 15.27 -16.47 -21.62
C ILE A 6 15.34 -14.99 -22.02
N LYS A 7 14.21 -14.42 -22.41
CA LYS A 7 14.12 -13.00 -22.73
C LYS A 7 14.38 -12.17 -21.47
N VAL A 8 15.48 -11.43 -21.45
CA VAL A 8 15.73 -10.41 -20.43
C VAL A 8 14.84 -9.21 -20.74
N VAL A 9 13.91 -8.91 -19.83
CA VAL A 9 13.03 -7.76 -19.90
C VAL A 9 13.31 -6.86 -18.70
N GLU A 10 13.15 -5.55 -18.87
CA GLU A 10 13.29 -4.61 -17.76
C GLU A 10 12.21 -4.86 -16.69
N GLU A 11 11.00 -5.23 -17.12
CA GLU A 11 9.87 -5.49 -16.24
C GLU A 11 9.09 -6.71 -16.69
N THR A 12 8.61 -7.49 -15.73
CA THR A 12 7.64 -8.55 -15.98
C THR A 12 6.60 -8.62 -14.88
N LYS A 13 5.36 -8.98 -15.23
CA LYS A 13 4.30 -9.21 -14.26
C LYS A 13 4.29 -10.69 -13.89
N PHE A 14 4.58 -11.00 -12.64
CA PHE A 14 4.57 -12.37 -12.12
C PHE A 14 3.65 -12.44 -10.90
N LEU A 15 2.62 -13.30 -10.98
CA LEU A 15 1.62 -13.47 -9.91
C LEU A 15 1.01 -12.15 -9.40
N GLY A 16 0.85 -11.16 -10.29
CA GLY A 16 0.30 -9.85 -9.93
C GLY A 16 1.34 -8.84 -9.39
N ILE A 17 2.58 -9.24 -9.19
CA ILE A 17 3.71 -8.39 -8.79
C ILE A 17 4.46 -7.92 -10.04
N ILE A 18 4.95 -6.68 -10.03
CA ILE A 18 5.79 -6.15 -11.10
C ILE A 18 7.25 -6.35 -10.68
N LEU A 19 7.91 -7.32 -11.30
CA LEU A 19 9.32 -7.62 -11.09
C LEU A 19 10.15 -6.71 -11.99
N ASP A 20 11.08 -5.97 -11.38
CA ASP A 20 12.12 -5.21 -12.09
C ASP A 20 13.37 -6.08 -12.23
N ASN A 21 14.16 -5.88 -13.29
CA ASN A 21 15.38 -6.66 -13.56
C ASN A 21 16.42 -6.57 -12.42
N ARG A 22 16.37 -5.51 -11.61
CA ARG A 22 17.20 -5.30 -10.42
C ARG A 22 16.50 -5.61 -9.11
N LEU A 23 15.30 -6.19 -9.15
CA LEU A 23 14.47 -6.51 -7.98
C LEU A 23 14.30 -5.33 -7.00
N LYS A 24 14.24 -4.10 -7.54
CA LYS A 24 14.05 -2.89 -6.73
C LYS A 24 12.58 -2.63 -6.39
N PHE A 25 11.66 -3.24 -7.13
CA PHE A 25 10.20 -3.14 -6.95
C PHE A 25 9.61 -1.71 -6.93
N THR A 26 10.37 -0.67 -7.29
CA THR A 26 9.92 0.73 -7.24
C THR A 26 8.63 0.97 -8.02
N LYS A 27 8.51 0.39 -9.22
CA LYS A 27 7.31 0.49 -10.06
C LYS A 27 6.12 -0.26 -9.44
N HIS A 28 6.37 -1.44 -8.87
CA HIS A 28 5.36 -2.19 -8.13
C HIS A 28 4.82 -1.39 -6.94
N ILE A 29 5.72 -0.80 -6.14
CA ILE A 29 5.33 -0.04 -4.95
C ILE A 29 4.57 1.23 -5.33
N LYS A 30 4.99 1.94 -6.38
CA LYS A 30 4.23 3.09 -6.89
C LYS A 30 2.82 2.67 -7.34
N TYR A 31 2.71 1.53 -8.02
CA TYR A 31 1.42 0.97 -8.44
C TYR A 31 0.50 0.64 -7.26
N ILE A 32 1.02 -0.08 -6.25
CA ILE A 32 0.26 -0.43 -5.05
C ILE A 32 -0.09 0.82 -4.23
N SER A 33 0.85 1.74 -4.07
CA SER A 33 0.65 2.97 -3.30
C SER A 33 -0.47 3.82 -3.89
N ASN A 34 -0.50 4.00 -5.21
CA ASN A 34 -1.59 4.74 -5.86
C ASN A 34 -2.97 4.10 -5.63
N LYS A 35 -3.04 2.75 -5.66
CA LYS A 35 -4.26 2.01 -5.36
C LYS A 35 -4.70 2.16 -3.91
N VAL A 36 -3.75 2.08 -2.97
CA VAL A 36 -4.04 2.20 -1.54
C VAL A 36 -4.43 3.64 -1.18
N SER A 37 -3.75 4.65 -1.72
CA SER A 37 -4.08 6.07 -1.51
C SER A 37 -5.53 6.37 -1.85
N HIS A 38 -6.03 5.89 -3.00
CA HIS A 38 -7.43 6.07 -3.39
C HIS A 38 -8.39 5.44 -2.38
N LYS A 39 -8.10 4.22 -1.92
CA LYS A 39 -8.94 3.52 -0.93
C LYS A 39 -8.95 4.22 0.42
N ILE A 40 -7.80 4.71 0.88
CA ILE A 40 -7.70 5.49 2.12
C ILE A 40 -8.49 6.79 1.99
N TYR A 41 -8.38 7.49 0.86
CA TYR A 41 -9.15 8.70 0.61
C TYR A 41 -10.66 8.43 0.64
N CYS A 42 -11.13 7.36 -0.03
CA CYS A 42 -12.53 6.95 0.04
C CYS A 42 -12.95 6.61 1.48
N LEU A 43 -12.11 5.91 2.25
CA LEU A 43 -12.38 5.60 3.65
C LEU A 43 -12.46 6.86 4.52
N GLN A 44 -11.59 7.86 4.29
CA GLN A 44 -11.64 9.15 4.98
C GLN A 44 -12.97 9.88 4.71
N LYS A 45 -13.47 9.82 3.47
CA LYS A 45 -14.78 10.40 3.11
C LYS A 45 -15.96 9.63 3.68
N LEU A 46 -15.83 8.30 3.77
CA LEU A 46 -16.86 7.44 4.34
C LEU A 46 -16.91 7.49 5.87
N ARG A 47 -15.79 7.85 6.52
CA ARG A 47 -15.61 7.82 7.98
C ARG A 47 -16.74 8.47 8.80
N PRO A 48 -17.31 9.63 8.42
CA PRO A 48 -18.40 10.26 9.18
C PRO A 48 -19.72 9.47 9.17
N PHE A 49 -19.88 8.54 8.23
CA PHE A 49 -21.13 7.81 7.99
C PHE A 49 -21.11 6.37 8.51
N ILE A 50 -19.97 5.89 9.01
CA ILE A 50 -19.79 4.49 9.43
C ILE A 50 -19.24 4.39 10.85
N SER A 51 -19.56 3.28 11.53
CA SER A 51 -18.98 2.99 12.85
C SER A 51 -17.47 2.72 12.74
N LYS A 52 -16.78 2.85 13.88
CA LYS A 52 -15.35 2.56 14.00
C LYS A 52 -15.01 1.13 13.58
N GLU A 53 -15.84 0.17 14.01
CA GLU A 53 -15.71 -1.26 13.72
C GLU A 53 -15.87 -1.53 12.23
N SER A 54 -16.82 -0.84 11.59
CA SER A 54 -17.00 -0.89 10.14
C SER A 54 -15.79 -0.32 9.40
N ALA A 55 -15.25 0.81 9.85
CA ALA A 55 -14.04 1.41 9.26
C ALA A 55 -12.81 0.47 9.37
N ILE A 56 -12.65 -0.20 10.51
CA ILE A 56 -11.61 -1.24 10.70
C ILE A 56 -11.81 -2.37 9.70
N THR A 57 -13.05 -2.84 9.56
CA THR A 57 -13.39 -3.96 8.66
C THR A 57 -13.08 -3.60 7.21
N VAL A 58 -13.48 -2.41 6.76
CA VAL A 58 -13.18 -1.91 5.41
C VAL A 58 -11.67 -1.84 5.18
N TYR A 59 -10.90 -1.33 6.15
CA TYR A 59 -9.43 -1.28 6.03
C TYR A 59 -8.80 -2.67 5.92
N LYS A 60 -9.21 -3.60 6.79
CA LYS A 60 -8.71 -4.99 6.80
C LYS A 60 -9.02 -5.72 5.49
N ILE A 61 -10.17 -5.47 4.87
CA ILE A 61 -10.57 -6.16 3.64
C ILE A 61 -9.96 -5.49 2.40
N LEU A 62 -9.88 -4.16 2.35
CA LEU A 62 -9.52 -3.45 1.12
C LEU A 62 -8.06 -3.01 1.05
N ILE A 63 -7.42 -2.73 2.19
CA ILE A 63 -6.11 -2.08 2.24
C ILE A 63 -5.05 -3.05 2.75
N LEU A 64 -5.31 -3.74 3.86
CA LEU A 64 -4.36 -4.68 4.48
C LEU A 64 -3.81 -5.76 3.52
N PRO A 65 -4.61 -6.38 2.61
CA PRO A 65 -4.09 -7.43 1.72
C PRO A 65 -3.03 -6.92 0.74
N HIS A 66 -3.03 -5.62 0.41
CA HIS A 66 -2.00 -5.03 -0.46
C HIS A 66 -0.63 -4.98 0.22
N PHE A 67 -0.60 -5.00 1.55
CA PHE A 67 0.62 -5.02 2.35
C PHE A 67 1.04 -6.43 2.76
N ASP A 68 0.08 -7.31 3.05
CA ASP A 68 0.36 -8.66 3.54
C ASP A 68 0.69 -9.66 2.42
N TYR A 69 0.27 -9.39 1.17
CA TYR A 69 0.47 -10.32 0.06
C TYR A 69 1.94 -10.53 -0.31
N CYS A 70 2.77 -9.48 -0.24
CA CYS A 70 4.19 -9.58 -0.62
C CYS A 70 5.09 -8.67 0.22
N PRO A 71 5.28 -8.97 1.52
CA PRO A 71 6.08 -8.15 2.42
C PRO A 71 7.52 -7.97 1.93
N ILE A 72 8.03 -8.97 1.21
CA ILE A 72 9.40 -8.98 0.70
C ILE A 72 9.65 -7.92 -0.39
N THR A 73 8.62 -7.50 -1.14
CA THR A 73 8.77 -6.40 -2.10
C THR A 73 9.08 -5.08 -1.39
N PHE A 74 8.66 -4.95 -0.13
CA PHE A 74 8.89 -3.76 0.69
C PHE A 74 10.23 -3.80 1.43
N THR A 75 10.86 -4.96 1.61
CA THR A 75 12.20 -5.05 2.22
C THR A 75 13.32 -4.70 1.23
N PHE A 76 13.08 -4.93 -0.07
CA PHE A 76 14.08 -4.69 -1.13
C PHE A 76 14.01 -3.30 -1.79
N THR A 77 13.12 -2.42 -1.30
CA THR A 77 12.96 -1.07 -1.84
C THR A 77 13.74 -0.01 -1.04
N HIS A 78 13.92 1.16 -1.65
CA HIS A 78 14.42 2.36 -1.00
C HIS A 78 13.58 2.79 0.22
N GLU A 79 14.24 3.39 1.21
CA GLU A 79 13.68 3.87 2.48
C GLU A 79 12.49 4.83 2.29
N THR A 80 12.51 5.66 1.24
CA THR A 80 11.40 6.57 0.89
C THR A 80 10.07 5.83 0.69
N ASN A 81 10.12 4.64 0.08
CA ASN A 81 8.94 3.82 -0.16
C ASN A 81 8.47 3.12 1.12
N LEU A 82 9.39 2.72 2.00
CA LEU A 82 9.05 2.22 3.33
C LEU A 82 8.32 3.28 4.16
N ASN A 83 8.78 4.52 4.13
CA ASN A 83 8.13 5.65 4.80
C ASN A 83 6.72 5.89 4.26
N LEU A 84 6.51 5.75 2.94
CA LEU A 84 5.18 5.87 2.33
C LEU A 84 4.20 4.81 2.88
N LEU A 85 4.65 3.58 3.08
CA LEU A 85 3.83 2.51 3.66
C LEU A 85 3.49 2.78 5.13
N GLN A 86 4.46 3.27 5.89
CA GLN A 86 4.26 3.68 7.28
C GLN A 86 3.26 4.85 7.37
N ASN A 87 3.30 5.78 6.43
CA ASN A 87 2.33 6.86 6.34
C ASN A 87 0.91 6.33 6.11
N PHE A 88 0.70 5.36 5.22
CA PHE A 88 -0.63 4.76 5.04
C PHE A 88 -1.18 4.08 6.29
N ARG A 89 -0.33 3.39 7.05
CA ARG A 89 -0.71 2.81 8.35
C ARG A 89 -1.07 3.91 9.34
N THR A 90 -0.27 4.97 9.40
CA THR A 90 -0.50 6.12 10.29
C THR A 90 -1.80 6.85 9.95
N GLU A 91 -2.09 7.07 8.67
CA GLU A 91 -3.35 7.67 8.21
C GLU A 91 -4.56 6.85 8.64
N PHE A 92 -4.49 5.52 8.54
CA PHE A 92 -5.55 4.67 9.05
C PHE A 92 -5.73 4.80 10.57
N LEU A 93 -4.64 4.85 11.34
CA LEU A 93 -4.72 5.07 12.79
C LEU A 93 -5.35 6.42 13.12
N LYS A 94 -5.07 7.48 12.35
CA LYS A 94 -5.72 8.79 12.51
C LYS A 94 -7.23 8.71 12.27
N ILE A 95 -7.65 8.02 11.20
CA ILE A 95 -9.06 7.76 10.89
C ILE A 95 -9.74 6.97 12.02
N LEU A 96 -9.02 6.02 12.61
CA LEU A 96 -9.54 5.16 13.67
C LEU A 96 -9.70 5.88 15.02
N LEU A 97 -8.77 6.79 15.32
CA LEU A 97 -8.69 7.49 16.61
C LEU A 97 -9.52 8.78 16.65
N ASP A 98 -10.26 9.13 15.59
CA ASP A 98 -11.04 10.38 15.48
C ASP A 98 -10.24 11.65 15.82
N LYS A 99 -8.91 11.62 15.66
CA LYS A 99 -8.08 12.81 15.80
C LYS A 99 -8.16 13.68 14.54
N ILE A 100 -9.36 14.21 14.29
CA ILE A 100 -9.59 15.39 13.45
C ILE A 100 -9.56 16.69 14.31
N HIS A 101 -9.33 16.59 15.64
CA HIS A 101 -9.40 17.74 16.55
C HIS A 101 -8.12 18.06 17.36
N ILE A 102 -6.93 17.99 16.75
CA ILE A 102 -5.72 18.59 17.35
C ILE A 102 -5.06 19.53 16.33
N SER A 103 -5.79 20.56 15.92
CA SER A 103 -5.23 21.75 15.26
C SER A 103 -5.88 23.05 15.76
N GLN A 104 -6.50 23.04 16.95
CA GLN A 104 -7.03 24.22 17.62
C GLN A 104 -6.57 24.25 19.09
N VAL A 105 -5.29 23.98 19.35
CA VAL A 105 -4.59 24.48 20.54
C VAL A 105 -3.14 24.74 20.15
N LYS A 106 -2.91 25.93 19.61
CA LYS A 106 -1.67 26.67 19.82
C LYS A 106 -1.98 28.16 19.75
#